data_AF-A0A1V6C153-F1
#
_entry.id   AF-A0A1V6C153-F1
#
_cell.length_a   1.000
_cell.length_b   1.000
_cell.length_c   1.000
_cell.angle_alpha   90.00
_cell.angle_beta   90.00
_cell.angle_gamma   90.00
#
_symmetry.space_group_name_H-M   'P 1'
#
loop_
_entity.id
_entity.type
_entity.pdbx_description
1 polymer ?
#
loop_
_entity_poly.entity_id
_entity_poly.type
_entity_poly.pdbx_seq_one_letter_code
_entity_poly.pdbx_strand_id
1 'polypeptide(L)'
;MNNQHLELFAKLDGNFHDSFTEALSATLNASKINIKTGFLAGLTGTAFAPACDTEEDCTAWWMESAHIDHRLDFIKDTIGFNLKTLKLGKGIWPIPENLPEEALLHLSSGGMVLLKSWPIWQVAANANGKTERIVFEGFEKLDWCENCFTNCFLVTGKAKSFNEKQATLEAIKHGAKLATGDFSIDKTCWGTTLYDKAIEKLEEEYFCPSCKEESIGCAYRTFRRIEGTIFYGKSFTSEVKNLGIVENQISNELVNTLETMSKVTEKLTSKGFRERYASGSFASDSKISLLELKKGQEKIGELWTKATLSI
;
A
#
# COMPACT_ATOMS: atom_id res chain seq x y z
N MET A 1 -4.95 -22.47 -16.19
CA MET A 1 -5.05 -21.37 -15.22
C MET A 1 -4.68 -20.09 -15.94
N ASN A 2 -5.40 -18.99 -15.76
CA ASN A 2 -4.99 -17.71 -16.35
C ASN A 2 -3.89 -17.09 -15.46
N ASN A 3 -2.62 -17.25 -15.85
CA ASN A 3 -1.48 -16.76 -15.08
C ASN A 3 -1.25 -15.24 -15.25
N GLN A 4 -2.09 -14.55 -16.00
CA GLN A 4 -1.95 -13.11 -16.29
C GLN A 4 -1.84 -12.24 -15.02
N HIS A 5 -2.60 -12.57 -13.97
CA HIS A 5 -2.53 -11.82 -12.71
C HIS A 5 -1.21 -12.05 -11.96
N LEU A 6 -0.64 -13.26 -12.04
CA LEU A 6 0.66 -13.59 -11.46
C LEU A 6 1.79 -12.84 -12.19
N GLU A 7 1.75 -12.84 -13.52
CA GLU A 7 2.72 -12.13 -14.34
C GLU A 7 2.67 -10.62 -14.13
N LEU A 8 1.46 -10.05 -14.02
CA LEU A 8 1.31 -8.64 -13.72
C LEU A 8 1.85 -8.32 -12.33
N PHE A 9 1.44 -9.08 -11.31
CA PHE A 9 1.88 -8.89 -9.93
C PHE A 9 3.42 -8.96 -9.80
N ALA A 10 4.06 -9.95 -10.43
CA ALA A 10 5.51 -10.10 -10.39
C ALA A 10 6.29 -8.95 -11.06
N LYS A 11 5.68 -8.25 -12.01
CA LYS A 11 6.28 -7.12 -12.75
C LYS A 11 6.05 -5.76 -12.09
N LEU A 12 5.30 -5.71 -10.99
CA LEU A 12 5.07 -4.46 -10.27
C LEU A 12 6.34 -4.08 -9.50
N ASP A 13 6.75 -2.81 -9.59
CA ASP A 13 7.90 -2.27 -8.88
C ASP A 13 7.60 -2.16 -7.38
N GLY A 14 8.21 -3.05 -6.60
CA GLY A 14 8.06 -3.12 -5.16
C GLY A 14 8.49 -1.84 -4.44
N ASN A 15 9.30 -0.96 -5.04
CA ASN A 15 9.65 0.32 -4.41
C ASN A 15 8.58 1.40 -4.61
N PHE A 16 7.62 1.16 -5.50
CA PHE A 16 6.57 2.10 -5.85
C PHE A 16 5.20 1.64 -5.32
N HIS A 17 4.85 0.38 -5.52
CA HIS A 17 3.53 -0.15 -5.22
C HIS A 17 3.34 -0.56 -3.75
N ASP A 18 2.13 -0.41 -3.21
CA ASP A 18 1.76 -0.88 -1.87
C ASP A 18 1.53 -2.39 -1.87
N SER A 19 2.41 -3.12 -1.18
CA SER A 19 2.45 -4.58 -1.28
C SER A 19 1.12 -5.22 -0.87
N PHE A 20 0.47 -4.66 0.16
CA PHE A 20 -0.81 -5.15 0.67
C PHE A 20 -1.93 -5.02 -0.35
N THR A 21 -2.12 -3.81 -0.90
CA THR A 21 -3.19 -3.53 -1.86
C THR A 21 -3.03 -4.39 -3.11
N GLU A 22 -1.82 -4.53 -3.64
CA GLU A 22 -1.59 -5.34 -4.83
C GLU A 22 -1.74 -6.85 -4.57
N ALA A 23 -1.22 -7.36 -3.45
CA ALA A 23 -1.33 -8.78 -3.11
C ALA A 23 -2.79 -9.17 -2.85
N LEU A 24 -3.56 -8.31 -2.17
CA LEU A 24 -4.98 -8.51 -1.96
C LEU A 24 -5.76 -8.40 -3.28
N SER A 25 -5.43 -7.45 -4.15
CA SER A 25 -6.04 -7.33 -5.49
C SER A 25 -5.84 -8.59 -6.32
N ALA A 26 -4.60 -9.10 -6.40
CA ALA A 26 -4.28 -10.33 -7.12
C ALA A 26 -5.07 -11.52 -6.54
N THR A 27 -5.13 -11.64 -5.21
CA THR A 27 -5.84 -12.72 -4.51
C THR A 27 -7.35 -12.67 -4.73
N LEU A 28 -7.96 -11.47 -4.70
CA LEU A 28 -9.39 -11.27 -4.96
C LEU A 28 -9.74 -11.61 -6.41
N ASN A 29 -8.94 -11.14 -7.37
CA ASN A 29 -9.13 -11.45 -8.79
C ASN A 29 -8.99 -12.95 -9.09
N ALA A 30 -8.02 -13.63 -8.48
CA ALA A 30 -7.89 -15.09 -8.55
C ALA A 30 -9.14 -15.82 -8.01
N SER A 31 -9.75 -15.24 -6.98
CA SER A 31 -11.00 -15.71 -6.37
C SER A 31 -12.26 -15.30 -7.14
N LYS A 32 -12.12 -14.79 -8.37
CA LYS A 32 -13.20 -14.29 -9.25
C LYS A 32 -13.96 -13.09 -8.68
N ILE A 33 -13.38 -12.37 -7.73
CA ILE A 33 -13.85 -11.06 -7.28
C ILE A 33 -13.09 -10.03 -8.11
N ASN A 34 -13.67 -9.66 -9.25
CA ASN A 34 -13.05 -8.72 -10.17
C ASN A 34 -13.07 -7.32 -9.56
N ILE A 35 -11.92 -6.87 -9.06
CA ILE A 35 -11.77 -5.56 -8.44
C ILE A 35 -10.56 -4.84 -9.05
N LYS A 36 -10.76 -3.56 -9.36
CA LYS A 36 -9.66 -2.70 -9.81
C LYS A 36 -8.77 -2.35 -8.62
N THR A 37 -7.46 -2.48 -8.78
CA THR A 37 -6.49 -2.12 -7.72
C THR A 37 -6.68 -0.70 -7.21
N GLY A 38 -6.94 0.28 -8.08
CA GLY A 38 -7.20 1.66 -7.66
C GLY A 38 -8.42 1.83 -6.75
N PHE A 39 -9.49 1.07 -7.02
CA PHE A 39 -10.66 1.03 -6.15
C PHE A 39 -10.33 0.40 -4.78
N LEU A 40 -9.62 -0.72 -4.81
CA LEU A 40 -9.16 -1.39 -3.59
C LEU A 40 -8.22 -0.49 -2.76
N ALA A 41 -7.36 0.30 -3.41
CA ALA A 41 -6.46 1.23 -2.73
C ALA A 41 -7.20 2.31 -1.92
N GLY A 42 -8.42 2.69 -2.35
CA GLY A 42 -9.31 3.51 -1.54
C GLY A 42 -9.76 2.75 -0.29
N LEU A 43 -10.24 1.53 -0.44
CA LEU A 43 -10.69 0.72 0.69
C LEU A 43 -9.58 0.37 1.68
N THR A 44 -8.34 0.21 1.21
CA THR A 44 -7.18 0.01 2.09
C THR A 44 -6.68 1.32 2.70
N GLY A 45 -7.17 2.48 2.28
CA GLY A 45 -6.70 3.77 2.79
C GLY A 45 -5.46 4.31 2.08
N THR A 46 -4.74 3.47 1.33
CA THR A 46 -3.49 3.83 0.63
C THR A 46 -3.70 4.93 -0.41
N ALA A 47 -4.89 5.06 -1.00
CA ALA A 47 -5.20 6.14 -1.94
C ALA A 47 -5.36 7.52 -1.27
N PHE A 48 -5.50 7.59 0.05
CA PHE A 48 -5.82 8.83 0.77
C PHE A 48 -4.61 9.45 1.45
N ALA A 49 -3.76 8.63 2.07
CA ALA A 49 -2.53 9.08 2.72
C ALA A 49 -1.56 7.91 2.88
N PRO A 50 -0.25 8.17 2.84
CA PRO A 50 0.73 7.14 3.15
C PRO A 50 0.68 6.80 4.64
N ALA A 51 0.81 5.52 4.99
CA ALA A 51 0.99 5.09 6.37
C ALA A 51 2.42 5.37 6.85
N CYS A 52 2.60 5.59 8.15
CA CYS A 52 3.90 5.71 8.78
C CYS A 52 3.90 4.92 10.09
N ASP A 53 4.64 3.82 10.11
CA ASP A 53 4.97 3.08 11.33
C ASP A 53 6.14 3.77 12.04
N THR A 54 5.83 4.44 13.14
CA THR A 54 6.78 5.32 13.84
C THR A 54 7.82 4.56 14.66
N GLU A 55 7.62 3.25 14.88
CA GLU A 55 8.58 2.39 15.58
C GLU A 55 9.46 1.56 14.64
N GLU A 56 9.18 1.59 13.34
CA GLU A 56 9.99 0.85 12.40
C GLU A 56 11.37 1.51 12.21
N ASP A 57 12.40 0.76 12.57
CA ASP A 57 13.79 1.19 12.61
C ASP A 57 14.34 1.54 11.21
N CYS A 58 13.98 0.74 10.20
CA CYS A 58 14.39 0.97 8.83
C CYS A 58 13.36 1.81 8.10
N THR A 59 13.73 3.05 7.78
CA THR A 59 12.80 4.02 7.16
C THR A 59 12.23 3.56 5.82
N ALA A 60 12.88 2.61 5.14
CA ALA A 60 12.34 1.97 3.92
C ALA A 60 11.02 1.21 4.14
N TRP A 61 10.72 0.80 5.38
CA TRP A 61 9.58 -0.05 5.73
C TRP A 61 8.48 0.67 6.51
N TRP A 62 8.61 1.98 6.75
CA TRP A 62 7.60 2.78 7.44
C TRP A 62 6.18 2.65 6.87
N MET A 63 6.07 2.40 5.57
CA MET A 63 4.78 2.29 4.88
C MET A 63 4.21 0.87 4.87
N GLU A 64 4.94 -0.13 5.38
CA GLU A 64 4.58 -1.55 5.37
C GLU A 64 4.19 -2.09 6.76
N SER A 65 3.57 -1.22 7.57
CA SER A 65 3.17 -1.47 8.95
C SER A 65 2.74 -2.92 9.23
N ALA A 66 3.32 -3.51 10.28
CA ALA A 66 2.96 -4.84 10.77
C ALA A 66 1.51 -4.89 11.30
N HIS A 67 0.83 -3.76 11.46
CA HIS A 67 -0.50 -3.65 12.05
C HIS A 67 -1.61 -3.43 11.01
N ILE A 68 -1.26 -3.45 9.72
CA ILE A 68 -2.17 -3.25 8.58
C ILE A 68 -3.34 -4.25 8.50
N ASP A 69 -3.28 -5.38 9.22
CA ASP A 69 -4.28 -6.46 9.20
C ASP A 69 -5.68 -5.99 9.61
N HIS A 70 -5.81 -4.96 10.45
CA HIS A 70 -7.10 -4.45 10.90
C HIS A 70 -8.00 -3.99 9.73
N ARG A 71 -7.40 -3.64 8.58
CA ARG A 71 -8.13 -3.24 7.37
C ARG A 71 -8.89 -4.41 6.75
N LEU A 72 -8.42 -5.64 6.94
CA LEU A 72 -8.97 -6.82 6.28
C LEU A 72 -10.44 -7.07 6.65
N ASP A 73 -10.84 -6.84 7.91
CA ASP A 73 -12.23 -7.04 8.33
C ASP A 73 -13.16 -5.99 7.70
N PHE A 74 -12.76 -4.72 7.69
CA PHE A 74 -13.50 -3.66 7.00
C PHE A 74 -13.66 -3.96 5.50
N ILE A 75 -12.57 -4.38 4.84
CA ILE A 75 -12.55 -4.67 3.41
C ILE A 75 -13.41 -5.91 3.10
N LYS A 76 -13.32 -6.94 3.94
CA LYS A 76 -14.14 -8.15 3.87
C LYS A 76 -15.63 -7.85 3.95
N ASP A 77 -16.04 -7.02 4.90
CA ASP A 77 -17.45 -6.68 5.07
C ASP A 77 -17.96 -5.78 3.94
N THR A 78 -17.11 -4.88 3.44
CA THR A 78 -17.46 -3.92 2.37
C THR A 78 -17.55 -4.58 0.98
N ILE A 79 -16.60 -5.46 0.64
CA ILE A 79 -16.56 -6.18 -0.65
C ILE A 79 -17.37 -7.49 -0.58
N GLY A 80 -17.61 -8.02 0.61
CA GLY A 80 -18.43 -9.21 0.80
C GLY A 80 -17.74 -10.52 0.43
N PHE A 81 -16.47 -10.70 0.80
CA PHE A 81 -15.76 -11.98 0.66
C PHE A 81 -15.63 -12.71 2.00
N ASN A 82 -15.16 -13.97 1.97
CA ASN A 82 -14.78 -14.69 3.17
C ASN A 82 -13.27 -14.70 3.30
N LEU A 83 -12.78 -14.40 4.51
CA LEU A 83 -11.39 -14.50 4.88
C LEU A 83 -11.25 -15.63 5.92
N LYS A 84 -10.39 -16.60 5.65
CA LYS A 84 -9.99 -17.60 6.64
C LYS A 84 -8.53 -17.41 6.99
N THR A 85 -8.26 -17.18 8.27
CA THR A 85 -6.90 -17.09 8.81
C THR A 85 -6.46 -18.48 9.26
N LEU A 86 -5.34 -18.97 8.71
CA LEU A 86 -4.73 -20.22 9.11
C LEU A 86 -3.45 -19.94 9.88
N LYS A 87 -3.34 -20.52 11.08
CA LYS A 87 -2.13 -20.44 11.90
C LYS A 87 -1.10 -21.45 11.41
N LEU A 88 0.10 -20.98 11.12
CA LEU A 88 1.25 -21.79 10.73
C LEU A 88 1.95 -22.39 11.95
N GLY A 89 1.91 -21.70 13.09
CA GLY A 89 2.64 -22.05 14.31
C GLY A 89 3.77 -21.06 14.60
N LYS A 90 4.37 -21.15 15.80
CA LYS A 90 5.45 -20.24 16.22
C LYS A 90 6.76 -20.64 15.52
N GLY A 91 7.47 -19.66 14.94
CA GLY A 91 8.75 -19.89 14.25
C GLY A 91 8.62 -20.59 12.88
N ILE A 92 7.41 -20.76 12.37
CA ILE A 92 7.16 -21.37 11.06
C ILE A 92 6.96 -20.27 10.03
N TRP A 93 7.78 -20.29 8.98
CA TRP A 93 7.75 -19.28 7.94
C TRP A 93 6.51 -19.45 7.04
N PRO A 94 5.86 -18.36 6.60
CA PRO A 94 4.79 -18.39 5.61
C PRO A 94 5.23 -18.78 4.18
N ILE A 95 6.15 -19.74 4.04
CA ILE A 95 6.67 -20.25 2.77
C ILE A 95 5.75 -21.32 2.17
N PRO A 96 5.70 -21.45 0.82
CA PRO A 96 4.99 -22.51 0.12
C PRO A 96 5.11 -23.91 0.75
N GLU A 97 6.30 -24.29 1.19
CA GLU A 97 6.64 -25.60 1.73
C GLU A 97 6.03 -25.88 3.10
N ASN A 98 5.70 -24.83 3.86
CA ASN A 98 5.16 -24.90 5.21
C ASN A 98 3.66 -24.59 5.26
N LEU A 99 3.01 -24.44 4.10
CA LEU A 99 1.59 -24.14 4.04
C LEU A 99 0.76 -25.33 4.57
N PRO A 100 -0.27 -25.07 5.39
CA PRO A 100 -1.18 -26.11 5.84
C PRO A 100 -1.88 -26.79 4.66
N GLU A 101 -2.28 -28.04 4.83
CA GLU A 101 -2.97 -28.83 3.79
C GLU A 101 -4.15 -28.08 3.16
N GLU A 102 -4.94 -27.37 3.97
CA GLU A 102 -6.07 -26.58 3.48
C GLU A 102 -5.64 -25.43 2.53
N ALA A 103 -4.50 -24.79 2.80
CA ALA A 103 -3.95 -23.77 1.91
C ALA A 103 -3.46 -24.40 0.59
N LEU A 104 -2.82 -25.57 0.65
CA LEU A 104 -2.39 -26.33 -0.53
C LEU A 104 -3.58 -26.79 -1.39
N LEU A 105 -4.68 -27.20 -0.76
CA LEU A 105 -5.94 -27.53 -1.44
C LEU A 105 -6.55 -26.28 -2.11
N HIS A 106 -6.55 -25.13 -1.42
CA HIS A 106 -7.02 -23.87 -1.98
C HIS A 106 -6.23 -23.48 -3.24
N LEU A 107 -4.90 -23.57 -3.19
CA LEU A 107 -4.01 -23.32 -4.33
C LEU A 107 -4.28 -24.27 -5.50
N SER A 108 -4.47 -25.56 -5.20
CA SER A 108 -4.75 -26.60 -6.20
C SER A 108 -6.09 -26.37 -6.92
N SER A 109 -7.03 -25.69 -6.26
CA SER A 109 -8.32 -25.28 -6.85
C SER A 109 -8.23 -23.99 -7.71
N GLY A 110 -7.04 -23.40 -7.83
CA GLY A 110 -6.79 -22.16 -8.55
C GLY A 110 -6.93 -20.88 -7.72
N GLY A 111 -7.07 -21.01 -6.39
CA GLY A 111 -7.00 -19.88 -5.47
C GLY A 111 -5.57 -19.39 -5.27
N MET A 112 -5.43 -18.24 -4.59
CA MET A 112 -4.16 -17.71 -4.14
C MET A 112 -4.19 -17.56 -2.61
N VAL A 113 -3.04 -17.76 -1.98
CA VAL A 113 -2.89 -17.59 -0.53
C VAL A 113 -2.18 -16.28 -0.29
N LEU A 114 -2.81 -15.39 0.47
CA LEU A 114 -2.18 -14.14 0.89
C LEU A 114 -1.20 -14.44 2.03
N LEU A 115 0.05 -14.06 1.83
CA LEU A 115 1.15 -14.28 2.75
C LEU A 115 1.57 -12.94 3.32
N LYS A 116 1.65 -12.88 4.65
CA LYS A 116 2.25 -11.74 5.33
C LYS A 116 3.67 -12.12 5.72
N SER A 117 4.64 -11.66 4.93
CA SER A 117 6.05 -11.69 5.30
C SER A 117 6.44 -10.32 5.85
N TRP A 118 7.32 -10.22 6.83
CA TRP A 118 7.91 -8.90 7.11
C TRP A 118 9.03 -8.68 6.08
N PRO A 119 9.12 -7.51 5.42
CA PRO A 119 8.32 -6.30 5.60
C PRO A 119 7.24 -6.13 4.51
N ILE A 120 6.76 -7.16 3.83
CA ILE A 120 5.84 -7.02 2.69
C ILE A 120 4.78 -8.11 2.61
N TRP A 121 3.64 -7.78 2.02
CA TRP A 121 2.65 -8.76 1.60
C TRP A 121 3.04 -9.42 0.28
N GLN A 122 2.74 -10.71 0.18
CA GLN A 122 3.08 -11.55 -0.97
C GLN A 122 1.94 -12.52 -1.24
N VAL A 123 2.04 -13.27 -2.34
CA VAL A 123 1.09 -14.35 -2.63
C VAL A 123 1.83 -15.67 -2.85
N ALA A 124 1.21 -16.76 -2.40
CA ALA A 124 1.51 -18.08 -2.93
C ALA A 124 0.44 -18.46 -3.96
N ALA A 125 0.86 -19.11 -5.04
CA ALA A 125 0.01 -19.56 -6.13
C ALA A 125 0.51 -20.89 -6.69
N ASN A 126 -0.37 -21.65 -7.35
CA ASN A 126 0.06 -22.80 -8.15
C ASN A 126 0.47 -22.32 -9.54
N ALA A 127 1.78 -22.26 -9.80
CA ALA A 127 2.34 -21.95 -11.09
C ALA A 127 2.88 -23.25 -11.73
N ASN A 128 2.31 -23.63 -12.88
CA ASN A 128 2.76 -24.80 -13.65
C ASN A 128 2.80 -26.12 -12.84
N GLY A 129 1.82 -26.32 -11.93
CA GLY A 129 1.73 -27.53 -11.12
C GLY A 129 2.60 -27.53 -9.87
N LYS A 130 3.31 -26.43 -9.58
CA LYS A 130 4.10 -26.23 -8.37
C LYS A 130 3.56 -25.08 -7.55
N THR A 131 3.52 -25.25 -6.24
CA THR A 131 3.27 -24.11 -5.35
C THR A 131 4.50 -23.23 -5.35
N GLU A 132 4.34 -21.99 -5.81
CA GLU A 132 5.39 -21.00 -5.87
C GLU A 132 4.97 -19.75 -5.10
N ARG A 133 5.95 -19.14 -4.44
CA ARG A 133 5.82 -17.78 -3.92
C ARG A 133 6.06 -16.82 -5.07
N ILE A 134 5.17 -15.85 -5.22
CA ILE A 134 5.36 -14.75 -6.15
C ILE A 134 5.67 -13.47 -5.36
N VAL A 135 6.70 -12.76 -5.80
CA VAL A 135 7.21 -11.53 -5.19
C VAL A 135 7.20 -10.41 -6.24
N PHE A 136 7.10 -9.17 -5.78
CA PHE A 136 7.29 -8.00 -6.64
C PHE A 136 8.72 -7.92 -7.17
N GLU A 137 8.87 -7.24 -8.31
CA GLU A 137 10.18 -6.83 -8.79
C GLU A 137 10.83 -5.88 -7.77
N GLY A 138 12.09 -6.13 -7.42
CA GLY A 138 12.84 -5.36 -6.43
C GLY A 138 12.78 -5.88 -4.99
N PHE A 139 12.01 -6.95 -4.73
CA PHE A 139 11.93 -7.61 -3.42
C PHE A 139 12.37 -9.08 -3.40
N GLU A 140 13.00 -9.55 -4.48
CA GLU A 140 13.37 -10.96 -4.68
C GLU A 140 14.36 -11.47 -3.63
N LYS A 141 15.18 -10.57 -3.07
CA LYS A 141 16.25 -10.87 -2.12
C LYS A 141 15.88 -10.57 -0.66
N LEU A 142 14.64 -10.18 -0.37
CA LEU A 142 14.22 -9.95 1.00
C LEU A 142 13.93 -11.31 1.66
N ASP A 143 14.71 -11.62 2.68
CA ASP A 143 14.57 -12.83 3.48
C ASP A 143 13.47 -12.69 4.54
N TRP A 144 12.92 -13.83 4.94
CA TRP A 144 11.80 -13.94 5.87
C TRP A 144 12.22 -13.53 7.28
N CYS A 145 11.38 -12.73 7.95
CA CYS A 145 11.50 -12.60 9.39
C CYS A 145 10.92 -13.84 10.10
N GLU A 146 11.77 -14.59 10.81
CA GLU A 146 11.41 -15.86 11.47
C GLU A 146 10.30 -15.74 12.52
N ASN A 147 10.04 -14.54 13.05
CA ASN A 147 9.11 -14.31 14.16
C ASN A 147 8.04 -13.25 13.89
N CYS A 148 8.00 -12.66 12.69
CA CYS A 148 7.13 -11.51 12.48
C CYS A 148 5.68 -11.92 12.28
N PHE A 149 5.38 -13.03 11.59
CA PHE A 149 4.00 -13.43 11.31
C PHE A 149 3.82 -14.94 11.34
N THR A 150 2.70 -15.39 11.93
CA THR A 150 2.37 -16.81 12.16
C THR A 150 1.12 -17.24 11.41
N ASN A 151 0.64 -16.42 10.47
CA ASN A 151 -0.63 -16.63 9.78
C ASN A 151 -0.47 -16.54 8.26
N CYS A 152 -1.26 -17.32 7.55
CA CYS A 152 -1.59 -17.08 6.14
C CYS A 152 -3.10 -16.91 5.98
N PHE A 153 -3.52 -16.28 4.89
CA PHE A 153 -4.93 -15.95 4.69
C PHE A 153 -5.46 -16.55 3.39
N LEU A 154 -6.58 -17.24 3.52
CA LEU A 154 -7.35 -17.73 2.37
C LEU A 154 -8.51 -16.79 2.12
N VAL A 155 -8.56 -16.26 0.92
CA VAL A 155 -9.70 -15.47 0.44
C VAL A 155 -10.56 -16.39 -0.41
N THR A 156 -11.85 -16.44 -0.10
CA THR A 156 -12.81 -17.15 -0.94
C THR A 156 -13.99 -16.26 -1.27
N GLY A 157 -14.46 -16.34 -2.50
CA GLY A 157 -15.61 -15.56 -2.95
C GLY A 157 -16.88 -15.93 -2.20
N LYS A 158 -17.68 -14.92 -1.84
CA LYS A 158 -19.12 -15.08 -1.65
C LYS A 158 -19.82 -14.58 -2.91
N ALA A 159 -20.89 -15.25 -3.30
CA ALA A 159 -21.71 -14.90 -4.47
C ALA A 159 -22.51 -13.59 -4.34
N LYS A 160 -22.22 -12.72 -3.37
CA LYS A 160 -22.96 -11.47 -3.21
C LYS A 160 -22.31 -10.40 -4.08
N SER A 161 -23.07 -9.86 -5.02
CA SER A 161 -22.71 -8.62 -5.72
C SER A 161 -22.52 -7.52 -4.67
N PHE A 162 -21.31 -6.96 -4.55
CA PHE A 162 -21.09 -5.79 -3.72
C PHE A 162 -21.54 -4.53 -4.47
N ASN A 163 -22.09 -3.57 -3.74
CA ASN A 163 -22.51 -2.29 -4.32
C ASN A 163 -21.29 -1.37 -4.38
N GLU A 164 -20.67 -1.24 -5.56
CA GLU A 164 -19.51 -0.38 -5.79
C GLU A 164 -19.75 1.05 -5.31
N LYS A 165 -20.95 1.60 -5.51
CA LYS A 165 -21.29 2.95 -5.05
C LYS A 165 -21.20 3.01 -3.52
N GLN A 166 -21.90 2.13 -2.82
CA GLN A 166 -21.89 2.10 -1.35
C GLN A 166 -20.48 1.88 -0.79
N ALA A 167 -19.73 0.93 -1.34
CA ALA A 167 -18.36 0.66 -0.94
C ALA A 167 -17.45 1.88 -1.18
N THR A 168 -17.64 2.62 -2.27
CA THR A 168 -16.93 3.88 -2.52
C THR A 168 -17.29 4.95 -1.49
N LEU A 169 -18.57 5.07 -1.08
CA LEU A 169 -18.97 6.02 -0.04
C LEU A 169 -18.29 5.70 1.30
N GLU A 170 -18.24 4.43 1.67
CA GLU A 170 -17.54 3.99 2.89
C GLU A 170 -16.03 4.21 2.79
N ALA A 171 -15.43 3.97 1.62
CA ALA A 171 -14.02 4.29 1.36
C ALA A 171 -13.75 5.79 1.52
N ILE A 172 -14.61 6.67 1.00
CA ILE A 172 -14.47 8.13 1.12
C ILE A 172 -14.56 8.56 2.59
N LYS A 173 -15.54 8.05 3.35
CA LYS A 173 -15.69 8.33 4.78
C LYS A 173 -14.47 7.86 5.59
N HIS A 174 -13.96 6.67 5.28
CA HIS A 174 -12.77 6.14 5.93
C HIS A 174 -11.54 6.97 5.56
N GLY A 175 -11.36 7.24 4.26
CA GLY A 175 -10.25 8.00 3.71
C GLY A 175 -10.15 9.43 4.21
N ALA A 176 -11.29 10.11 4.40
CA ALA A 176 -11.31 11.44 5.01
C ALA A 176 -10.66 11.44 6.40
N LYS A 177 -10.92 10.41 7.23
CA LYS A 177 -10.29 10.27 8.56
C LYS A 177 -8.78 10.02 8.47
N LEU A 178 -8.35 9.22 7.49
CA LEU A 178 -6.93 8.93 7.27
C LEU A 178 -6.17 10.15 6.77
N ALA A 179 -6.74 10.89 5.82
CA ALA A 179 -6.07 12.00 5.15
C ALA A 179 -5.82 13.21 6.06
N THR A 180 -6.64 13.41 7.09
CA THR A 180 -6.48 14.51 8.06
C THR A 180 -5.51 14.18 9.20
N GLY A 181 -5.01 12.95 9.30
CA GLY A 181 -4.05 12.54 10.34
C GLY A 181 -4.64 12.32 11.73
N ASP A 182 -5.95 12.47 11.90
CA ASP A 182 -6.67 12.21 13.17
C ASP A 182 -6.89 10.71 13.46
N PHE A 183 -6.26 9.83 12.67
CA PHE A 183 -6.42 8.39 12.80
C PHE A 183 -5.07 7.72 12.99
N SER A 184 -4.94 7.03 14.13
CA SER A 184 -3.82 6.14 14.44
C SER A 184 -4.36 4.83 14.96
N ILE A 185 -3.68 3.74 14.62
CA ILE A 185 -3.94 2.42 15.18
C ILE A 185 -2.59 1.88 15.64
N ASP A 186 -2.48 1.63 16.94
CA ASP A 186 -1.23 1.23 17.59
C ASP A 186 -0.12 2.25 17.28
N LYS A 187 0.92 1.84 16.55
CA LYS A 187 2.10 2.65 16.21
C LYS A 187 2.06 3.27 14.82
N THR A 188 1.00 2.95 14.05
CA THR A 188 0.84 3.39 12.67
C THR A 188 -0.03 4.64 12.61
N CYS A 189 0.48 5.66 11.93
CA CYS A 189 -0.17 6.95 11.73
C CYS A 189 -0.38 7.22 10.23
N TRP A 190 -1.39 8.02 9.90
CA TRP A 190 -1.70 8.45 8.52
C TRP A 190 -1.67 9.98 8.41
N GLY A 191 -1.95 10.50 7.21
CA GLY A 191 -1.98 11.93 6.94
C GLY A 191 -0.58 12.49 6.69
N THR A 192 -0.19 13.50 7.46
CA THR A 192 1.10 14.20 7.24
C THR A 192 2.29 13.54 7.93
N THR A 193 2.08 12.56 8.82
CA THR A 193 3.12 12.01 9.70
C THR A 193 4.35 11.54 8.94
N LEU A 194 4.19 10.83 7.83
CA LEU A 194 5.33 10.35 7.04
C LEU A 194 6.21 11.51 6.53
N TYR A 195 5.58 12.60 6.07
CA TYR A 195 6.30 13.75 5.56
C TYR A 195 7.05 14.48 6.68
N ASP A 196 6.41 14.62 7.84
CA ASP A 196 7.05 15.20 9.03
C ASP A 196 8.27 14.39 9.47
N LYS A 197 8.12 13.06 9.57
CA LYS A 197 9.22 12.14 9.91
C LYS A 197 10.34 12.14 8.88
N ALA A 198 10.01 12.17 7.60
CA ALA A 198 11.00 12.24 6.54
C ALA A 198 11.77 13.58 6.57
N ILE A 199 11.11 14.69 6.89
CA ILE A 199 11.77 16.00 7.07
C ILE A 199 12.73 15.97 8.26
N GLU A 200 12.30 15.43 9.41
CA GLU A 200 13.17 15.24 10.59
C GLU A 200 14.42 14.43 10.23
N LYS A 201 14.27 13.31 9.51
CA LYS A 201 15.39 12.45 9.10
C LYS A 201 16.35 13.07 8.10
N LEU A 202 15.92 14.05 7.31
CA LEU A 202 16.84 14.80 6.44
C LEU A 202 17.78 15.73 7.22
N GLU A 203 17.51 15.99 8.50
CA GLU A 203 18.38 16.79 9.37
C GLU A 203 19.38 15.95 10.17
N GLU A 204 19.22 14.63 10.16
CA GLU A 204 20.12 13.68 10.83
C GLU A 204 21.35 13.35 9.95
N GLU A 205 22.39 12.80 10.58
CA GLU A 205 23.61 12.33 9.88
C GLU A 205 23.28 11.28 8.80
N TYR A 206 22.34 10.39 9.11
CA TYR A 206 21.86 9.36 8.19
C TYR A 206 20.33 9.39 8.14
N PHE A 207 19.75 9.38 6.94
CA PHE A 207 18.29 9.32 6.77
C PHE A 207 17.68 8.05 7.39
N CYS A 208 18.46 6.97 7.47
CA CYS A 208 18.09 5.71 8.10
C CYS A 208 19.21 5.30 9.07
N PRO A 209 19.02 5.51 10.39
CA PRO A 209 20.03 5.20 11.40
C PRO A 209 20.49 3.73 11.37
N SER A 210 19.57 2.80 11.10
CA SER A 210 19.87 1.37 11.05
C SER A 210 20.68 0.96 9.82
N CYS A 211 20.53 1.69 8.70
CA CYS A 211 21.26 1.40 7.46
C CYS A 211 22.51 2.27 7.26
N LYS A 212 22.67 3.34 8.03
CA LYS A 212 23.84 4.23 8.00
C LYS A 212 24.22 4.68 6.59
N GLU A 213 25.40 4.32 6.08
CA GLU A 213 25.91 4.72 4.76
C GLU A 213 24.99 4.28 3.62
N GLU A 214 24.22 3.20 3.80
CA GLU A 214 23.24 2.71 2.83
C GLU A 214 21.86 3.41 2.93
N SER A 215 21.73 4.44 3.77
CA SER A 215 20.47 5.16 4.00
C SER A 215 19.88 5.79 2.74
N ILE A 216 20.72 6.07 1.73
CA ILE A 216 20.29 6.57 0.42
C ILE A 216 19.26 5.66 -0.25
N GLY A 217 19.41 4.34 -0.13
CA GLY A 217 18.45 3.38 -0.66
C GLY A 217 17.12 3.42 0.11
N CYS A 218 17.17 3.73 1.41
CA CYS A 218 15.97 3.86 2.24
C CYS A 218 15.20 5.15 1.92
N ALA A 219 15.90 6.27 1.74
CA ALA A 219 15.30 7.52 1.29
C ALA A 219 14.62 7.37 -0.08
N TYR A 220 15.32 6.77 -1.04
CA TYR A 220 14.77 6.51 -2.37
C TYR A 220 13.48 5.70 -2.31
N ARG A 221 13.48 4.59 -1.56
CA ARG A 221 12.30 3.73 -1.38
C ARG A 221 11.15 4.49 -0.72
N THR A 222 11.42 5.23 0.35
CA THR A 222 10.41 6.03 1.05
C THR A 222 9.72 7.00 0.09
N PHE A 223 10.49 7.76 -0.69
CA PHE A 223 9.94 8.74 -1.62
C PHE A 223 9.21 8.10 -2.81
N ARG A 224 9.70 6.96 -3.31
CA ARG A 224 9.01 6.18 -4.36
C ARG A 224 7.67 5.61 -3.87
N ARG A 225 7.55 5.24 -2.60
CA ARG A 225 6.29 4.76 -2.02
C ARG A 225 5.29 5.90 -1.75
N ILE A 226 5.77 7.11 -1.42
CA ILE A 226 4.93 8.33 -1.44
C ILE A 226 4.36 8.53 -2.85
N GLU A 227 5.19 8.38 -3.88
CA GLU A 227 4.77 8.47 -5.28
C GLU A 227 3.67 7.45 -5.62
N GLY A 228 3.82 6.20 -5.16
CA GLY A 228 2.81 5.16 -5.32
C GLY A 228 1.47 5.49 -4.65
N THR A 229 1.50 6.08 -3.45
CA THR A 229 0.29 6.58 -2.76
C THR A 229 -0.44 7.61 -3.61
N ILE A 230 0.28 8.56 -4.21
CA ILE A 230 -0.29 9.58 -5.11
C ILE A 230 -0.88 8.93 -6.37
N PHE A 231 -0.20 7.92 -6.93
CA PHE A 231 -0.70 7.14 -8.06
C PHE A 231 -2.04 6.45 -7.73
N TYR A 232 -2.13 5.79 -6.58
CA TYR A 232 -3.38 5.20 -6.12
C TYR A 232 -4.47 6.25 -5.87
N GLY A 233 -4.13 7.40 -5.29
CA GLY A 233 -5.05 8.53 -5.11
C GLY A 233 -5.67 8.99 -6.42
N LYS A 234 -4.87 9.10 -7.50
CA LYS A 234 -5.37 9.42 -8.84
C LYS A 234 -6.29 8.32 -9.38
N SER A 235 -5.88 7.07 -9.25
CA SER A 235 -6.66 5.92 -9.72
C SER A 235 -8.02 5.84 -9.03
N PHE A 236 -8.04 5.96 -7.70
CA PHE A 236 -9.28 5.97 -6.91
C PHE A 236 -10.18 7.16 -7.27
N THR A 237 -9.61 8.37 -7.39
CA THR A 237 -10.37 9.57 -7.77
C THR A 237 -11.03 9.42 -9.15
N SER A 238 -10.36 8.76 -10.10
CA SER A 238 -10.95 8.45 -11.40
C SER A 238 -12.17 7.52 -11.29
N GLU A 239 -12.13 6.53 -10.40
CA GLU A 239 -13.27 5.63 -10.17
C GLU A 239 -14.44 6.39 -9.52
N VAL A 240 -14.17 7.26 -8.54
CA VAL A 240 -15.18 8.13 -7.92
C VAL A 240 -15.86 9.02 -8.97
N LYS A 241 -15.10 9.59 -9.91
CA LYS A 241 -15.64 10.39 -11.04
C LYS A 241 -16.53 9.56 -11.94
N ASN A 242 -16.07 8.37 -12.34
CA ASN A 242 -16.83 7.48 -13.23
C ASN A 242 -18.17 7.05 -12.60
N LEU A 243 -18.21 6.90 -11.27
CA LEU A 243 -19.41 6.56 -10.53
C LEU A 243 -20.32 7.77 -10.21
N GLY A 244 -19.87 9.00 -10.47
CA GLY A 244 -20.64 10.23 -10.24
C GLY A 244 -20.98 10.45 -8.76
N ILE A 245 -20.07 10.12 -7.85
CA ILE A 245 -20.32 10.12 -6.40
C ILE A 245 -20.05 11.48 -5.74
N VAL A 246 -19.16 12.30 -6.30
CA VAL A 246 -18.72 13.58 -5.74
C VAL A 246 -18.96 14.70 -6.75
N GLU A 247 -19.26 15.91 -6.26
CA GLU A 247 -19.40 17.11 -7.10
C GLU A 247 -18.19 17.30 -8.02
N ASN A 248 -18.45 17.59 -9.30
CA ASN A 248 -17.42 17.76 -10.33
C ASN A 248 -16.35 18.79 -9.94
N GLN A 249 -16.72 19.86 -9.21
CA GLN A 249 -15.77 20.87 -8.77
C GLN A 249 -14.74 20.32 -7.78
N ILE A 250 -15.19 19.66 -6.70
CA ILE A 250 -14.31 19.06 -5.67
C ILE A 250 -13.42 18.01 -6.32
N SER A 251 -13.99 17.18 -7.19
CA SER A 251 -13.25 16.10 -7.84
C SER A 251 -12.18 16.61 -8.82
N ASN A 252 -12.41 17.76 -9.48
CA ASN A 252 -11.38 18.39 -10.31
C ASN A 252 -10.27 19.02 -9.46
N GLU A 253 -10.59 19.64 -8.33
CA GLU A 253 -9.60 20.17 -7.40
C GLU A 253 -8.69 19.06 -6.84
N LEU A 254 -9.29 17.92 -6.43
CA LEU A 254 -8.54 16.73 -5.99
C LEU A 254 -7.53 16.24 -7.04
N VAL A 255 -7.96 16.10 -8.29
CA VAL A 255 -7.08 15.67 -9.39
C VAL A 255 -5.93 16.66 -9.60
N ASN A 256 -6.22 17.96 -9.62
CA ASN A 256 -5.20 19.00 -9.81
C ASN A 256 -4.16 19.00 -8.67
N THR A 257 -4.60 18.79 -7.43
CA THR A 257 -3.69 18.68 -6.27
C THR A 257 -2.80 17.45 -6.39
N LEU A 258 -3.37 16.28 -6.71
CA LEU A 258 -2.60 15.05 -6.92
C LEU A 258 -1.62 15.14 -8.11
N GLU A 259 -1.98 15.85 -9.18
CA GLU A 259 -1.09 16.11 -10.30
C GLU A 259 0.10 16.99 -9.91
N THR A 260 -0.14 18.02 -9.12
CA THR A 260 0.92 18.87 -8.57
C THR A 260 1.86 18.06 -7.69
N MET A 261 1.33 17.30 -6.73
CA MET A 261 2.12 16.44 -5.86
C MET A 261 2.94 15.42 -6.64
N SER A 262 2.37 14.82 -7.68
CA SER A 262 3.08 13.88 -8.54
C SER A 262 4.30 14.52 -9.22
N LYS A 263 4.18 15.76 -9.73
CA LYS A 263 5.30 16.50 -10.33
C LYS A 263 6.38 16.84 -9.31
N VAL A 264 5.99 17.15 -8.07
CA VAL A 264 6.94 17.41 -6.97
C VAL A 264 7.67 16.12 -6.59
N THR A 265 6.95 15.01 -6.49
CA THR A 265 7.53 13.71 -6.10
C THR A 265 8.46 13.15 -7.18
N GLU A 266 8.12 13.31 -8.46
CA GLU A 266 8.99 12.93 -9.58
C GLU A 266 10.35 13.64 -9.49
N LYS A 267 10.39 14.91 -9.06
CA LYS A 267 11.67 15.60 -8.82
C LYS A 267 12.48 14.93 -7.72
N LEU A 268 11.84 14.38 -6.69
CA LEU A 268 12.50 13.64 -5.61
C LEU A 268 12.96 12.25 -6.05
N THR A 269 12.33 11.63 -7.04
CA THR A 269 12.58 10.22 -7.41
C THR A 269 13.18 10.04 -8.81
N SER A 270 13.47 11.13 -9.51
CA SER A 270 13.96 11.10 -10.90
C SER A 270 15.31 10.40 -11.06
N LYS A 271 15.62 10.07 -12.32
CA LYS A 271 16.97 9.69 -12.74
C LYS A 271 17.99 10.72 -12.23
N GLY A 272 19.11 10.25 -11.69
CA GLY A 272 20.11 11.09 -11.01
C GLY A 272 19.84 11.30 -9.52
N PHE A 273 18.83 10.64 -8.92
CA PHE A 273 18.60 10.70 -7.46
C PHE A 273 19.89 10.51 -6.65
N ARG A 274 20.68 9.47 -6.96
CA ARG A 274 21.90 9.17 -6.21
C ARG A 274 22.95 10.28 -6.31
N GLU A 275 23.10 10.84 -7.50
CA GLU A 275 24.04 11.93 -7.77
C GLU A 275 23.63 13.19 -7.01
N ARG A 276 22.32 13.51 -7.00
CA ARG A 276 21.80 14.63 -6.21
C ARG A 276 21.92 14.37 -4.73
N TYR A 277 21.59 13.16 -4.24
CA TYR A 277 21.67 12.83 -2.82
C TYR A 277 23.09 13.00 -2.26
N ALA A 278 24.11 12.74 -3.08
CA ALA A 278 25.51 12.98 -2.72
C ALA A 278 25.92 14.47 -2.73
N SER A 279 25.05 15.38 -3.18
CA SER A 279 25.31 16.82 -3.20
C SER A 279 25.01 17.47 -1.85
N GLY A 280 25.80 18.49 -1.49
CA GLY A 280 25.59 19.23 -0.24
C GLY A 280 24.28 20.05 -0.16
N SER A 281 23.57 20.26 -1.28
CA SER A 281 22.31 21.03 -1.32
C SER A 281 21.05 20.16 -1.25
N PHE A 282 21.20 18.83 -1.31
CA PHE A 282 20.05 17.94 -1.46
C PHE A 282 19.10 17.92 -0.27
N ALA A 283 19.63 17.94 0.95
CA ALA A 283 18.81 17.91 2.15
C ALA A 283 17.84 19.11 2.20
N SER A 284 18.33 20.32 1.88
CA SER A 284 17.49 21.51 1.82
C SER A 284 16.46 21.45 0.69
N ASP A 285 16.85 21.02 -0.51
CA ASP A 285 15.95 20.93 -1.67
C ASP A 285 14.85 19.87 -1.44
N SER A 286 15.22 18.75 -0.81
CA SER A 286 14.30 17.66 -0.46
C SER A 286 13.34 18.07 0.64
N LYS A 287 13.82 18.81 1.65
CA LYS A 287 12.97 19.36 2.71
C LYS A 287 11.92 20.31 2.14
N ILE A 288 12.30 21.21 1.23
CA ILE A 288 11.34 22.11 0.55
C ILE A 288 10.29 21.30 -0.20
N SER A 289 10.71 20.28 -0.94
CA SER A 289 9.80 19.42 -1.71
C SER A 289 8.84 18.64 -0.79
N LEU A 290 9.33 18.08 0.32
CA LEU A 290 8.50 17.39 1.31
C LEU A 290 7.50 18.33 2.00
N LEU A 291 7.89 19.57 2.27
CA LEU A 291 6.96 20.59 2.80
C LEU A 291 5.86 20.93 1.79
N GLU A 292 6.16 20.96 0.49
CA GLU A 292 5.17 21.15 -0.56
C GLU A 292 4.22 19.94 -0.66
N LEU A 293 4.76 18.72 -0.59
CA LEU A 293 3.96 17.49 -0.55
C LEU A 293 3.06 17.43 0.68
N LYS A 294 3.56 17.82 1.85
CA LYS A 294 2.78 17.93 3.09
C LYS A 294 1.58 18.86 2.91
N LYS A 295 1.79 20.07 2.39
CA LYS A 295 0.69 21.02 2.10
C LYS A 295 -0.34 20.44 1.13
N GLY A 296 0.14 19.71 0.12
CA GLY A 296 -0.73 18.97 -0.81
C GLY A 296 -1.58 17.92 -0.08
N GLN A 297 -0.98 17.16 0.84
CA GLN A 297 -1.67 16.15 1.65
C GLN A 297 -2.73 16.77 2.58
N GLU A 298 -2.41 17.89 3.24
CA GLU A 298 -3.36 18.65 4.08
C GLU A 298 -4.57 19.07 3.24
N LYS A 299 -4.31 19.62 2.05
CA LYS A 299 -5.36 20.01 1.10
C LYS A 299 -6.21 18.84 0.63
N ILE A 300 -5.61 17.68 0.38
CA ILE A 300 -6.35 16.44 0.06
C ILE A 300 -7.27 16.05 1.22
N GLY A 301 -6.80 16.14 2.47
CA GLY A 301 -7.61 15.89 3.66
C GLY A 301 -8.84 16.80 3.76
N GLU A 302 -8.66 18.11 3.53
CA GLU A 302 -9.77 19.07 3.47
C GLU A 302 -10.80 18.68 2.39
N LEU A 303 -10.33 18.32 1.20
CA LEU A 303 -11.19 18.00 0.06
C LEU A 303 -11.96 16.70 0.26
N TRP A 304 -11.36 15.66 0.85
CA TRP A 304 -12.07 14.42 1.19
C TRP A 304 -13.05 14.59 2.35
N THR A 305 -12.73 15.44 3.32
CA THR A 305 -13.68 15.84 4.36
C THR A 305 -14.89 16.53 3.75
N LYS A 306 -14.66 17.48 2.83
CA LYS A 306 -15.74 18.14 2.09
C LYS A 306 -16.55 17.15 1.26
N ALA A 307 -15.90 16.23 0.54
CA ALA A 307 -16.58 15.20 -0.24
C ALA A 307 -17.47 14.30 0.63
N THR A 308 -17.02 13.98 1.84
CA THR A 308 -17.80 13.20 2.81
C THR A 308 -19.06 13.93 3.25
N LEU A 309 -19.02 15.25 3.39
CA LEU A 309 -20.18 16.08 3.75
C LEU A 309 -21.16 16.30 2.59
N SER A 310 -20.73 16.08 1.35
CA SER A 310 -21.55 16.21 0.14
C SER A 310 -22.31 14.92 -0.22
N ILE A 311 -22.08 13.82 0.50
CA ILE A 311 -22.71 12.50 0.33
C ILE A 311 -23.94 12.38 1.23
#